data_AF-A0A8I6RQE5-F1
#
_entry.id   AF-A0A8I6RQE5-F1
#
_cell.length_a   1.000
_cell.length_b   1.000
_cell.length_c   1.000
_cell.angle_alpha   90.00
_cell.angle_beta   90.00
_cell.angle_gamma   90.00
#
_symmetry.space_group_name_H-M   'P 1'
#
loop_
_entity.id
_entity.type
_entity.pdbx_description
1 polymer ?
#
loop_
_entity_poly.entity_id
_entity_poly.type
_entity_poly.pdbx_seq_one_letter_code
_entity_poly.pdbx_strand_id
1 'polypeptide(L)'
;MNVYIVLSFLAVLGVSSDRVKLRVATWNLDGLNDPVPNLAALLGIDKADCNTYPDMIFLAIQGITREKFNGNWKTAVNDALKSKLYRLYGSLQHQDIGHFIVCHEDHFSKFAGTRKDLYTPSKDSKSIMVHSCFAWCEMKFTIIHGHVPSSEDDSTYYQTLKEKIDANSNYNYNFILGDLKDFVSKLPSDGWVEQTGTTRTTTPNLSPPQGTNRVLYKSNRKVELLAYEKVNSYTSSTHQPVMAEYYVHFNTEKPPPTDFGVYKP
;
A
#
# COMPACT_ATOMS: atom_id res chain seq x y z
N MET A 1 -33.10 -6.29 45.88
CA MET A 1 -32.00 -5.31 45.75
C MET A 1 -31.35 -5.57 44.40
N ASN A 2 -31.76 -4.84 43.37
CA ASN A 2 -31.29 -5.07 41.99
C ASN A 2 -30.11 -4.15 41.71
N VAL A 3 -28.90 -4.71 41.75
CA VAL A 3 -27.68 -4.01 41.33
C VAL A 3 -27.64 -4.06 39.81
N TYR A 4 -27.98 -2.94 39.17
CA TYR A 4 -27.76 -2.77 37.75
C TYR A 4 -26.25 -2.78 37.49
N ILE A 5 -25.78 -3.87 36.90
CA ILE A 5 -24.50 -3.94 36.21
C ILE A 5 -24.61 -3.03 34.97
N VAL A 6 -24.35 -1.74 35.17
CA VAL A 6 -23.95 -0.82 34.10
C VAL A 6 -22.46 -1.05 33.88
N LEU A 7 -22.09 -2.25 33.39
CA LEU A 7 -20.73 -2.50 32.96
C LEU A 7 -20.52 -1.84 31.59
N SER A 8 -19.94 -0.64 31.64
CA SER A 8 -18.78 -0.31 30.81
C SER A 8 -18.95 -0.39 29.28
N PHE A 9 -20.05 0.14 28.71
CA PHE A 9 -20.10 0.48 27.28
C PHE A 9 -19.56 1.90 26.95
N LEU A 10 -18.89 2.53 27.91
CA LEU A 10 -18.40 3.92 27.80
C LEU A 10 -16.87 4.06 27.68
N ALA A 11 -16.14 2.95 27.49
CA ALA A 11 -14.68 2.95 27.42
C ALA A 11 -14.13 2.57 26.05
N VAL A 12 -14.72 3.04 24.95
CA VAL A 12 -14.02 3.17 23.65
C VAL A 12 -14.51 4.43 22.92
N LEU A 13 -14.62 5.56 23.62
CA LEU A 13 -14.57 6.89 22.99
C LEU A 13 -13.11 7.35 22.87
N GLY A 14 -12.19 6.40 22.68
CA GLY A 14 -10.83 6.72 22.27
C GLY A 14 -10.96 7.45 20.96
N VAL A 15 -10.63 8.75 20.99
CA VAL A 15 -10.71 9.70 19.87
C VAL A 15 -10.38 8.96 18.59
N SER A 16 -11.42 8.60 17.85
CA SER A 16 -11.29 8.10 16.50
C SER A 16 -10.64 9.25 15.76
N SER A 17 -9.32 9.19 15.58
CA SER A 17 -8.64 10.14 14.71
C SER A 17 -9.45 10.19 13.42
N ASP A 18 -9.73 11.37 12.92
CA ASP A 18 -10.44 11.61 11.65
C ASP A 18 -9.59 11.21 10.44
N ARG A 19 -8.48 10.53 10.69
CA ARG A 19 -7.49 10.05 9.73
C ARG A 19 -6.76 8.82 10.26
N VAL A 20 -6.17 8.07 9.36
CA VAL A 20 -5.17 7.06 9.68
C VAL A 20 -3.86 7.31 8.96
N LYS A 21 -2.78 6.96 9.63
CA LYS A 21 -1.44 6.97 9.08
C LYS A 21 -1.21 5.70 8.27
N LEU A 22 -1.05 5.87 6.96
CA LEU A 22 -0.77 4.80 6.04
C LEU A 22 0.70 4.86 5.61
N ARG A 23 1.39 3.73 5.62
CA ARG A 23 2.70 3.58 4.99
C ARG A 23 2.62 2.64 3.79
N VAL A 24 3.23 3.06 2.70
CA VAL A 24 3.27 2.32 1.44
C VAL A 24 4.73 2.20 1.03
N ALA A 25 5.21 0.98 0.78
CA ALA A 25 6.58 0.73 0.35
C ALA A 25 6.58 -0.21 -0.85
N THR A 26 7.44 0.05 -1.83
CA THR A 26 7.71 -0.85 -2.96
C THR A 26 9.20 -1.10 -3.11
N TRP A 27 9.58 -2.33 -3.46
CA TRP A 27 10.97 -2.67 -3.70
C TRP A 27 11.14 -3.83 -4.69
N ASN A 28 11.76 -3.54 -5.84
CA ASN A 28 12.29 -4.58 -6.71
C ASN A 28 13.53 -5.23 -6.06
N LEU A 29 13.43 -6.51 -5.72
CA LEU A 29 14.46 -7.27 -5.04
C LEU A 29 15.54 -7.77 -5.99
N ASP A 30 15.32 -7.73 -7.30
CA ASP A 30 16.31 -8.15 -8.31
C ASP A 30 16.88 -9.56 -8.04
N GLY A 31 15.99 -10.50 -7.67
CA GLY A 31 16.38 -11.87 -7.32
C GLY A 31 16.95 -12.04 -5.91
N LEU A 32 16.96 -11.01 -5.06
CA LEU A 32 17.37 -11.11 -3.67
C LEU A 32 16.45 -12.07 -2.91
N ASN A 33 17.01 -13.21 -2.55
CA ASN A 33 16.27 -14.32 -1.96
C ASN A 33 16.00 -14.15 -0.47
N ASP A 34 16.88 -13.45 0.24
CA ASP A 34 16.81 -13.34 1.70
C ASP A 34 16.47 -11.92 2.15
N PRO A 35 15.62 -11.79 3.18
CA PRO A 35 15.22 -10.48 3.69
C PRO A 35 16.41 -9.78 4.35
N VAL A 36 16.41 -8.45 4.27
CA VAL A 36 17.46 -7.65 4.91
C VAL A 36 17.26 -7.54 6.43
N PRO A 37 18.33 -7.38 7.22
CA PRO A 37 18.24 -7.39 8.68
C PRO A 37 17.36 -6.31 9.31
N ASN A 38 17.22 -5.13 8.68
CA ASN A 38 16.53 -3.98 9.27
C ASN A 38 15.17 -3.67 8.63
N LEU A 39 14.36 -4.69 8.37
CA LEU A 39 13.04 -4.53 7.73
C LEU A 39 12.11 -3.56 8.49
N ALA A 40 12.28 -3.43 9.81
CA ALA A 40 11.54 -2.49 10.64
C ALA A 40 11.60 -1.03 10.14
N ALA A 41 12.75 -0.60 9.62
CA ALA A 41 12.92 0.74 9.04
C ALA A 41 12.11 0.93 7.76
N LEU A 42 12.10 -0.08 6.87
CA LEU A 42 11.28 -0.03 5.64
C LEU A 42 9.78 0.00 6.00
N LEU A 43 9.40 -0.72 7.05
CA LEU A 43 8.04 -0.78 7.59
C LEU A 43 7.66 0.44 8.45
N GLY A 44 8.59 1.35 8.75
CA GLY A 44 8.34 2.58 9.51
C GLY A 44 8.05 2.34 11.00
N ILE A 45 8.54 1.22 11.55
CA ILE A 45 8.30 0.78 12.94
C ILE A 45 9.60 0.66 13.77
N ASP A 46 10.69 1.25 13.29
CA ASP A 46 12.00 1.32 13.94
C ASP A 46 12.15 2.53 14.87
N LYS A 47 11.23 3.49 14.79
CA LYS A 47 11.24 4.70 15.64
C LYS A 47 11.03 4.35 17.11
N ALA A 48 11.64 5.13 18.00
CA ALA A 48 11.52 4.95 19.45
C ALA A 48 10.10 5.26 19.97
N ASP A 49 9.43 6.26 19.38
CA ASP A 49 8.06 6.63 19.73
C ASP A 49 7.04 5.83 18.91
N CYS A 50 6.35 4.90 19.56
CA CYS A 50 5.33 4.07 18.93
C CYS A 50 4.11 4.86 18.44
N ASN A 51 3.85 6.06 18.97
CA ASN A 51 2.76 6.92 18.48
C ASN A 51 3.03 7.46 17.07
N THR A 52 4.24 7.29 16.56
CA THR A 52 4.62 7.69 15.19
C THR A 52 4.48 6.56 14.18
N TYR A 53 4.12 5.34 14.62
CA TYR A 53 3.99 4.20 13.74
C TYR A 53 2.75 4.33 12.83
N PRO A 54 2.78 3.72 11.63
CA PRO A 54 1.64 3.75 10.71
C PRO A 54 0.52 2.79 11.14
N ASP A 55 -0.73 3.22 11.18
CA ASP A 55 -1.89 2.37 11.46
C ASP A 55 -2.02 1.18 10.49
N MET A 56 -1.62 1.38 9.23
CA MET A 56 -1.59 0.38 8.17
C MET A 56 -0.29 0.44 7.37
N ILE A 57 0.18 -0.72 6.92
CA ILE A 57 1.38 -0.85 6.09
C ILE A 57 1.06 -1.70 4.86
N PHE A 58 1.41 -1.19 3.68
CA PHE A 58 1.45 -1.95 2.44
C PHE A 58 2.90 -2.10 1.99
N LEU A 59 3.41 -3.32 1.97
CA LEU A 59 4.74 -3.63 1.46
C LEU A 59 4.60 -4.45 0.18
N ALA A 60 5.08 -3.91 -0.93
CA ALA A 60 5.05 -4.52 -2.25
C ALA A 60 6.47 -4.85 -2.72
N ILE A 61 6.70 -6.08 -3.15
CA ILE A 61 8.02 -6.55 -3.59
C ILE A 61 7.96 -7.25 -4.95
N GLN A 62 8.95 -7.01 -5.80
CA GLN A 62 9.12 -7.64 -7.12
C GLN A 62 10.42 -8.43 -7.19
N GLY A 63 10.59 -9.25 -8.23
CA GLY A 63 11.82 -10.02 -8.44
C GLY A 63 12.06 -11.08 -7.37
N ILE A 64 11.00 -11.68 -6.81
CA ILE A 64 11.08 -12.66 -5.73
C ILE A 64 10.38 -13.98 -6.06
N THR A 65 11.02 -15.11 -5.78
CA THR A 65 10.40 -16.42 -6.03
C THR A 65 9.25 -16.74 -5.06
N ARG A 66 8.37 -17.65 -5.46
CA ARG A 66 7.24 -18.10 -4.63
C ARG A 66 7.65 -18.69 -3.29
N GLU A 67 8.69 -19.50 -3.31
CA GLU A 67 9.23 -20.13 -2.11
C GLU A 67 9.75 -19.07 -1.13
N LYS A 68 10.55 -18.11 -1.61
CA LYS A 68 11.15 -17.08 -0.77
C LYS A 68 10.13 -16.09 -0.22
N PHE A 69 9.14 -15.72 -1.03
CA PHE A 69 8.04 -14.86 -0.58
C PHE A 69 7.24 -15.51 0.57
N ASN A 70 6.82 -16.76 0.40
CA ASN A 70 6.01 -17.47 1.41
C ASN A 70 6.81 -18.00 2.59
N GLY A 71 8.13 -18.16 2.45
CA GLY A 71 9.07 -18.57 3.49
C GLY A 71 9.75 -17.38 4.16
N ASN A 72 11.01 -17.12 3.79
CA ASN A 72 11.91 -16.19 4.48
C ASN A 72 11.31 -14.79 4.61
N TRP A 73 10.72 -14.25 3.55
CA TRP A 73 10.18 -12.89 3.56
C TRP A 73 8.94 -12.74 4.42
N LYS A 74 7.95 -13.65 4.28
CA LYS A 74 6.77 -13.63 5.14
C LYS A 74 7.14 -13.79 6.62
N THR A 75 8.12 -14.64 6.91
CA THR A 75 8.64 -14.83 8.27
C THR A 75 9.29 -13.56 8.80
N ALA A 76 10.22 -12.97 8.05
CA ALA A 76 10.88 -11.73 8.45
C ALA A 76 9.92 -10.54 8.61
N VAL A 77 8.90 -10.42 7.75
CA VAL A 77 7.82 -9.44 7.91
C VAL A 77 7.11 -9.69 9.25
N ASN A 78 6.65 -10.91 9.53
CA ASN A 78 5.97 -11.22 10.79
C ASN A 78 6.87 -10.97 12.02
N ASP A 79 8.14 -11.34 11.96
CA ASP A 79 9.08 -11.17 13.06
C ASP A 79 9.33 -9.69 13.36
N ALA A 80 9.50 -8.86 12.32
CA ALA A 80 9.63 -7.41 12.48
C ALA A 80 8.40 -6.78 13.15
N LEU A 81 7.21 -7.30 12.83
CA LEU A 81 5.92 -6.81 13.32
C LEU A 81 5.56 -7.30 14.73
N LYS A 82 6.06 -8.47 15.14
CA LYS A 82 5.64 -9.19 16.36
C LYS A 82 5.79 -8.35 17.64
N SER A 83 6.87 -7.57 17.75
CA SER A 83 7.12 -6.75 18.95
C SER A 83 6.30 -5.46 19.01
N LYS A 84 5.58 -5.11 17.93
CA LYS A 84 4.95 -3.80 17.73
C LYS A 84 3.43 -3.87 17.63
N LEU A 85 2.82 -5.00 18.01
CA LEU A 85 1.37 -5.23 17.97
C LEU A 85 0.77 -5.05 16.56
N TYR A 86 1.48 -5.51 15.53
CA TYR A 86 0.95 -5.56 14.17
C TYR A 86 0.54 -6.98 13.78
N ARG A 87 -0.46 -7.06 12.90
CA ARG A 87 -0.93 -8.30 12.29
C ARG A 87 -0.87 -8.23 10.77
N LEU A 88 -0.49 -9.35 10.18
CA LEU A 88 -0.65 -9.58 8.75
C LEU A 88 -2.13 -9.84 8.45
N TYR A 89 -2.78 -8.88 7.81
CA TYR A 89 -4.16 -9.02 7.34
C TYR A 89 -4.24 -9.92 6.11
N GLY A 90 -3.32 -9.71 5.16
CA GLY A 90 -3.29 -10.49 3.94
C GLY A 90 -1.95 -10.42 3.26
N SER A 91 -1.59 -11.51 2.59
CA SER A 91 -0.55 -11.51 1.58
C SER A 91 -1.11 -12.06 0.28
N LEU A 92 -0.55 -11.61 -0.83
CA LEU A 92 -0.87 -12.11 -2.17
C LEU A 92 0.39 -12.10 -3.00
N GLN A 93 0.61 -13.18 -3.75
CA GLN A 93 1.72 -13.30 -4.67
C GLN A 93 1.22 -13.88 -5.99
N HIS A 94 1.75 -13.33 -7.08
CA HIS A 94 1.64 -13.89 -8.41
C HIS A 94 2.98 -13.81 -9.11
N GLN A 95 3.51 -14.96 -9.50
CA GLN A 95 4.84 -15.08 -10.09
C GLN A 95 5.91 -14.39 -9.21
N ASP A 96 6.67 -13.44 -9.76
CA ASP A 96 7.77 -12.76 -9.07
C ASP A 96 7.32 -11.50 -8.30
N ILE A 97 6.02 -11.21 -8.25
CA ILE A 97 5.44 -10.07 -7.55
C ILE A 97 4.62 -10.55 -6.36
N GLY A 98 4.80 -9.93 -5.20
CA GLY A 98 3.86 -10.08 -4.10
C GLY A 98 3.82 -8.90 -3.15
N HIS A 99 2.73 -8.79 -2.41
CA HIS A 99 2.60 -7.76 -1.38
C HIS A 99 2.03 -8.31 -0.07
N PHE A 100 2.28 -7.55 0.99
CA PHE A 100 1.77 -7.73 2.34
C PHE A 100 0.90 -6.53 2.71
N ILE A 101 -0.27 -6.82 3.27
CA ILE A 101 -1.17 -5.86 3.90
C ILE A 101 -1.15 -6.14 5.40
N VAL A 102 -0.71 -5.15 6.15
CA VAL A 102 -0.43 -5.24 7.58
C VAL A 102 -1.13 -4.09 8.28
N CYS A 103 -1.60 -4.32 9.50
CA CYS A 103 -2.23 -3.27 10.31
C CYS A 103 -1.92 -3.46 11.79
N HIS A 104 -2.03 -2.37 12.54
CA HIS A 104 -1.94 -2.42 14.00
C HIS A 104 -3.12 -3.23 14.57
N GLU A 105 -2.91 -3.95 15.67
CA GLU A 105 -3.90 -4.86 16.30
C GLU A 105 -5.22 -4.15 16.59
N ASP A 106 -5.14 -2.92 17.11
CA ASP A 106 -6.28 -2.06 17.44
C ASP A 106 -7.14 -1.68 16.22
N HIS A 107 -6.65 -1.98 15.02
CA HIS A 107 -7.31 -1.71 13.75
C HIS A 107 -7.67 -2.96 12.97
N PHE A 108 -7.31 -4.15 13.46
CA PHE A 108 -7.53 -5.41 12.76
C PHE A 108 -9.03 -5.70 12.57
N SER A 109 -9.85 -5.47 13.61
CA SER A 109 -11.29 -5.69 13.59
C SER A 109 -12.06 -4.75 12.65
N LYS A 110 -11.42 -3.68 12.19
CA LYS A 110 -12.01 -2.69 11.28
C LYS A 110 -11.92 -3.11 9.81
N PHE A 111 -11.11 -4.11 9.48
CA PHE A 111 -11.06 -4.65 8.12
C PHE A 111 -12.33 -5.44 7.80
N ALA A 112 -12.91 -5.18 6.64
CA ALA A 112 -14.08 -5.89 6.16
C ALA A 112 -13.95 -6.14 4.65
N GLY A 113 -14.21 -7.38 4.23
CA GLY A 113 -14.13 -7.78 2.84
C GLY A 113 -12.70 -7.72 2.28
N THR A 114 -12.25 -8.82 1.66
CA THR A 114 -11.08 -8.76 0.79
C THR A 114 -11.46 -9.36 -0.54
N ARG A 115 -11.29 -8.59 -1.60
CA ARG A 115 -11.28 -9.10 -2.95
C ARG A 115 -9.84 -9.07 -3.45
N LYS A 116 -9.36 -10.24 -3.86
CA LYS A 116 -8.03 -10.44 -4.42
C LYS A 116 -8.23 -10.83 -5.87
N ASP A 117 -7.86 -9.95 -6.78
CA ASP A 117 -7.86 -10.28 -8.20
C ASP A 117 -6.41 -10.38 -8.68
N LEU A 118 -6.15 -11.39 -9.50
CA LEU A 118 -4.86 -11.57 -10.15
C LEU A 118 -5.01 -11.24 -11.62
N TYR A 119 -4.11 -10.42 -12.15
CA TYR A 119 -4.13 -10.03 -13.55
C TYR A 119 -2.76 -10.24 -14.19
N THR A 120 -2.75 -11.08 -15.22
CA THR A 120 -1.61 -11.27 -16.11
C THR A 120 -2.05 -10.78 -17.49
N PRO A 121 -1.74 -9.52 -17.86
CA PRO A 121 -2.19 -8.91 -19.11
C PRO A 121 -1.74 -9.64 -20.37
N SER A 122 -0.69 -10.47 -20.31
CA SER A 122 -0.39 -11.42 -21.40
C SER A 122 0.27 -12.70 -20.88
N LYS A 123 0.20 -13.78 -21.66
CA LYS A 123 0.84 -15.08 -21.33
C LYS A 123 2.37 -15.03 -21.37
N ASP A 124 2.92 -14.03 -22.07
CA ASP A 124 4.34 -13.94 -22.40
C ASP A 124 5.02 -12.69 -21.81
N SER A 125 4.24 -11.78 -21.23
CA SER A 125 4.78 -10.52 -20.73
C SER A 125 5.34 -10.69 -19.32
N LYS A 126 6.50 -10.09 -19.10
CA LYS A 126 7.12 -9.87 -17.78
C LYS A 126 6.30 -8.88 -16.92
N SER A 127 5.11 -8.52 -17.40
CA SER A 127 4.26 -7.46 -16.88
C SER A 127 3.18 -8.10 -16.02
N ILE A 128 3.38 -8.10 -14.70
CA ILE A 128 2.44 -8.72 -13.76
C ILE A 128 1.79 -7.61 -12.92
N MET A 129 0.49 -7.78 -12.67
CA MET A 129 -0.26 -6.91 -11.78
C MET A 129 -0.95 -7.74 -10.70
N VAL A 130 -0.70 -7.36 -9.46
CA VAL A 130 -1.43 -7.88 -8.31
C VAL A 130 -2.40 -6.80 -7.85
N HIS A 131 -3.70 -7.11 -7.87
CA HIS A 131 -4.77 -6.20 -7.50
C HIS A 131 -5.39 -6.65 -6.17
N SER A 132 -5.49 -5.72 -5.22
CA SER A 132 -6.15 -6.01 -3.95
C SER A 132 -7.09 -4.88 -3.57
N CYS A 133 -8.32 -5.28 -3.29
CA CYS A 133 -9.38 -4.40 -2.81
C CYS A 133 -9.82 -4.87 -1.43
N PHE A 134 -9.95 -3.92 -0.52
CA PHE A 134 -10.47 -4.20 0.82
C PHE A 134 -11.17 -2.96 1.35
N ALA A 135 -12.06 -3.16 2.31
CA ALA A 135 -12.59 -2.07 3.10
C ALA A 135 -11.94 -2.07 4.49
N TRP A 136 -11.79 -0.86 5.02
CA TRP A 136 -11.40 -0.63 6.39
C TRP A 136 -12.33 0.45 6.95
N CYS A 137 -13.17 0.06 7.91
CA CYS A 137 -14.39 0.81 8.24
C CYS A 137 -15.20 1.11 6.96
N GLU A 138 -15.50 2.38 6.72
CA GLU A 138 -16.20 2.88 5.54
C GLU A 138 -15.27 3.23 4.36
N MET A 139 -13.96 3.14 4.57
CA MET A 139 -12.97 3.47 3.55
C MET A 139 -12.67 2.28 2.67
N LYS A 140 -12.76 2.48 1.36
CA LYS A 140 -12.45 1.48 0.35
C LYS A 140 -11.09 1.76 -0.27
N PHE A 141 -10.22 0.77 -0.21
CA PHE A 141 -8.89 0.83 -0.76
C PHE A 141 -8.77 -0.09 -1.97
N THR A 142 -8.08 0.41 -2.98
CA THR A 142 -7.57 -0.36 -4.11
C THR A 142 -6.06 -0.19 -4.16
N ILE A 143 -5.36 -1.32 -4.22
CA ILE A 143 -3.90 -1.36 -4.38
C ILE A 143 -3.61 -2.13 -5.65
N ILE A 144 -2.88 -1.48 -6.56
CA ILE A 144 -2.39 -2.07 -7.79
C ILE A 144 -0.87 -2.11 -7.71
N HIS A 145 -0.34 -3.32 -7.59
CA HIS A 145 1.09 -3.57 -7.53
C HIS A 145 1.59 -4.07 -8.88
N GLY A 146 2.43 -3.29 -9.55
CA GLY A 146 2.96 -3.59 -10.87
C GLY A 146 4.47 -3.92 -10.89
N HIS A 147 4.88 -4.69 -11.90
CA HIS A 147 6.26 -4.78 -12.38
C HIS A 147 6.20 -4.56 -13.89
N VAL A 148 6.57 -3.37 -14.33
CA VAL A 148 6.44 -2.97 -15.75
C VAL A 148 7.69 -3.46 -16.49
N PRO A 149 7.56 -4.06 -17.69
CA PRO A 149 8.70 -4.51 -18.49
C PRO A 149 9.53 -3.30 -18.95
N SER A 150 10.81 -3.52 -19.24
CA SER A 150 11.73 -2.45 -19.68
C SER A 150 11.55 -2.06 -21.14
N SER A 151 10.87 -2.87 -21.95
CA SER A 151 10.61 -2.55 -23.36
C SER A 151 9.44 -1.58 -23.46
N GLU A 152 9.65 -0.47 -24.17
CA GLU A 152 8.70 0.64 -24.30
C GLU A 152 7.36 0.29 -24.99
N ASP A 153 7.28 -0.89 -25.63
CA ASP A 153 6.21 -1.27 -26.58
C ASP A 153 4.97 -1.97 -25.99
N ASP A 154 4.86 -2.17 -24.68
CA ASP A 154 3.72 -2.91 -24.13
C ASP A 154 2.45 -2.05 -23.96
N SER A 155 1.99 -1.39 -25.03
CA SER A 155 0.75 -0.60 -25.08
C SER A 155 -0.48 -1.36 -24.53
N THR A 156 -0.50 -2.68 -24.68
CA THR A 156 -1.53 -3.57 -24.12
C THR A 156 -1.49 -3.60 -22.60
N TYR A 157 -0.31 -3.66 -21.97
CA TYR A 157 -0.17 -3.53 -20.52
C TYR A 157 -0.72 -2.20 -20.02
N TYR A 158 -0.34 -1.09 -20.66
CA TYR A 158 -0.82 0.25 -20.29
C TYR A 158 -2.34 0.35 -20.33
N GLN A 159 -2.93 -0.12 -21.43
CA GLN A 159 -4.37 -0.11 -21.61
C GLN A 159 -5.07 -0.99 -20.57
N THR A 160 -4.55 -2.19 -20.30
CA THR A 160 -5.13 -3.08 -19.28
C THR A 160 -5.05 -2.47 -17.89
N LEU A 161 -3.90 -1.91 -17.51
CA LEU A 161 -3.72 -1.25 -16.22
C LEU A 161 -4.69 -0.07 -16.09
N LYS A 162 -4.80 0.76 -17.13
CA LYS A 162 -5.78 1.86 -17.18
C LYS A 162 -7.21 1.37 -17.01
N GLU A 163 -7.63 0.34 -17.73
CA GLU A 163 -8.97 -0.23 -17.58
C GLU A 163 -9.25 -0.73 -16.16
N LYS A 164 -8.25 -1.32 -15.51
CA LYS A 164 -8.39 -1.76 -14.10
C LYS A 164 -8.46 -0.58 -13.13
N ILE A 165 -7.66 0.45 -13.37
CA ILE A 165 -7.76 1.71 -12.62
C ILE A 165 -9.18 2.29 -12.76
N ASP A 166 -9.67 2.41 -13.98
CA ASP A 166 -10.96 3.03 -14.28
C ASP A 166 -12.12 2.23 -13.71
N ALA A 167 -12.07 0.89 -13.80
CA ALA A 167 -13.05 -0.02 -13.21
C ALA A 167 -13.14 0.10 -11.68
N ASN A 168 -12.10 0.60 -11.01
CA ASN A 168 -12.03 0.79 -9.56
C ASN A 168 -12.07 2.26 -9.14
N SER A 169 -12.41 3.18 -10.04
CA SER A 169 -12.51 4.61 -9.77
C SER A 169 -13.51 4.98 -8.65
N ASN A 170 -14.44 4.10 -8.32
CA ASN A 170 -15.41 4.28 -7.22
C ASN A 170 -14.81 4.07 -5.82
N TYR A 171 -13.57 3.58 -5.70
CA TYR A 171 -12.90 3.41 -4.41
C TYR A 171 -12.43 4.75 -3.83
N ASN A 172 -12.39 4.83 -2.50
CA ASN A 172 -12.00 6.07 -1.83
C ASN A 172 -10.52 6.40 -2.03
N TYR A 173 -9.68 5.38 -2.01
CA TYR A 173 -8.24 5.50 -2.18
C TYR A 173 -7.73 4.45 -3.14
N ASN A 174 -7.07 4.90 -4.20
CA ASN A 174 -6.44 4.05 -5.20
C ASN A 174 -4.95 4.31 -5.15
N PHE A 175 -4.16 3.27 -4.93
CA PHE A 175 -2.71 3.32 -4.94
C PHE A 175 -2.18 2.46 -6.09
N ILE A 176 -1.25 3.01 -6.85
CA ILE A 176 -0.43 2.24 -7.79
C ILE A 176 0.98 2.30 -7.26
N LEU A 177 1.62 1.15 -7.13
CA LEU A 177 3.00 1.07 -6.71
C LEU A 177 3.73 -0.01 -7.45
N GLY A 178 5.02 0.17 -7.60
CA GLY A 178 5.86 -0.88 -8.12
C GLY A 178 7.14 -0.43 -8.75
N ASP A 179 7.82 -1.35 -9.42
CA ASP A 179 8.79 -1.03 -10.46
C ASP A 179 8.00 -0.61 -11.70
N LEU A 180 7.68 0.69 -11.77
CA LEU A 180 6.82 1.27 -12.79
C LEU A 180 7.59 1.85 -13.99
N LYS A 181 8.92 2.01 -13.89
CA LYS A 181 9.77 2.54 -14.98
C LYS A 181 9.17 3.84 -15.56
N ASP A 182 9.07 3.92 -16.88
CA ASP A 182 8.49 5.06 -17.60
C ASP A 182 6.97 5.06 -17.62
N PHE A 183 6.30 4.19 -16.86
CA PHE A 183 4.85 4.15 -16.83
C PHE A 183 4.24 5.47 -16.38
N VAL A 184 4.89 6.15 -15.45
CA VAL A 184 4.42 7.41 -14.88
C VAL A 184 4.27 8.50 -15.94
N SER A 185 5.19 8.58 -16.90
CA SER A 185 5.12 9.59 -17.98
C SER A 185 4.00 9.33 -18.99
N LYS A 186 3.50 8.09 -19.04
CA LYS A 186 2.41 7.67 -19.95
C LYS A 186 1.04 7.64 -19.26
N LEU A 187 0.98 7.85 -17.94
CA LEU A 187 -0.31 7.99 -17.26
C LEU A 187 -1.04 9.22 -17.77
N PRO A 188 -2.36 9.14 -18.02
CA PRO A 188 -3.12 10.33 -18.33
C PRO A 188 -2.97 11.35 -17.18
N SER A 189 -3.01 12.64 -17.51
CA SER A 189 -2.99 13.71 -16.50
C SER A 189 -4.30 13.80 -15.68
N ASP A 190 -5.09 12.73 -15.63
CA ASP A 190 -6.47 12.65 -15.13
C ASP A 190 -6.55 12.53 -13.58
N GLY A 191 -5.61 13.18 -12.89
CA GLY A 191 -5.61 13.30 -11.44
C GLY A 191 -4.85 12.21 -10.68
N TRP A 192 -4.03 11.40 -11.34
CA TRP A 192 -2.99 10.62 -10.65
C TRP A 192 -1.90 11.55 -10.13
N VAL A 193 -1.61 11.44 -8.84
CA VAL A 193 -0.61 12.29 -8.19
C VAL A 193 0.58 11.42 -7.79
N GLU A 194 1.70 11.64 -8.48
CA GLU A 194 3.02 11.32 -7.92
C GLU A 194 3.44 12.55 -7.11
N GLN A 195 3.05 12.60 -5.84
CA GLN A 195 3.33 13.79 -5.04
C GLN A 195 4.81 13.77 -4.65
N THR A 196 5.56 14.66 -5.29
CA THR A 196 7.01 14.80 -5.12
C THR A 196 7.22 16.06 -4.28
N GLY A 197 7.56 15.85 -3.01
CA GLY A 197 7.72 16.93 -2.03
C GLY A 197 6.58 17.05 -1.02
N THR A 198 6.97 17.26 0.23
CA THR A 198 6.10 17.53 1.38
C THR A 198 5.48 18.92 1.24
N THR A 199 4.18 19.02 1.00
CA THR A 199 3.45 20.29 1.13
C THR A 199 3.05 20.52 2.57
N ARG A 200 4.04 20.80 3.43
CA ARG A 200 3.91 21.67 4.61
C ARG A 200 5.29 21.85 5.25
N THR A 201 5.67 23.13 5.39
CA THR A 201 6.85 23.66 6.09
C THR A 201 8.23 23.44 5.45
N THR A 202 8.71 24.51 4.79
CA THR A 202 10.11 24.96 4.65
C THR A 202 11.16 24.13 3.91
N THR A 203 10.88 22.92 3.43
CA THR A 203 11.81 22.22 2.53
C THR A 203 11.34 22.32 1.07
N PRO A 204 12.13 22.93 0.17
CA PRO A 204 11.73 23.10 -1.23
C PRO A 204 11.78 21.75 -1.96
N ASN A 205 10.71 21.45 -2.70
CA ASN A 205 10.63 20.51 -3.82
C ASN A 205 11.60 19.30 -3.77
N LEU A 206 11.21 18.24 -3.06
CA LEU A 206 11.85 16.94 -3.28
C LEU A 206 11.42 16.44 -4.66
N SER A 207 12.34 16.43 -5.62
CA SER A 207 12.16 15.71 -6.88
C SER A 207 11.79 14.24 -6.59
N PRO A 208 10.97 13.59 -7.43
CA PRO A 208 10.73 12.16 -7.29
C PRO A 208 12.08 11.44 -7.23
N PRO A 209 12.24 10.47 -6.31
CA PRO A 209 13.45 9.68 -6.27
C PRO A 209 13.69 9.05 -7.64
N GLN A 210 14.82 9.43 -8.25
CA GLN A 210 15.25 8.86 -9.52
C GLN A 210 15.35 7.33 -9.37
N GLY A 211 14.73 6.61 -10.30
CA GLY A 211 14.66 5.15 -10.27
C GLY A 211 13.44 4.62 -11.02
N THR A 212 13.15 3.33 -10.85
CA THR A 212 11.99 2.68 -11.46
C THR A 212 10.88 2.40 -10.44
N ASN A 213 11.24 2.31 -9.15
CA ASN A 213 10.29 2.13 -8.04
C ASN A 213 9.50 3.41 -7.78
N ARG A 214 8.17 3.31 -7.71
CA ARG A 214 7.24 4.44 -7.62
C ARG A 214 6.00 4.12 -6.79
N VAL A 215 5.43 5.13 -6.15
CA VAL A 215 4.12 5.10 -5.50
C VAL A 215 3.30 6.28 -6.00
N LEU A 216 2.12 6.02 -6.52
CA LEU A 216 1.16 7.02 -6.97
C LEU A 216 -0.17 6.77 -6.27
N TYR A 217 -0.95 7.84 -6.09
CA TYR A 217 -2.30 7.70 -5.58
C TYR A 217 -3.30 8.57 -6.35
N LYS A 218 -4.56 8.14 -6.30
CA LYS A 218 -5.74 8.88 -6.74
C LYS A 218 -6.85 8.66 -5.72
N SER A 219 -7.41 9.74 -5.20
CA SER A 219 -8.42 9.67 -4.14
C SER A 219 -9.51 10.69 -4.36
N ASN A 220 -10.75 10.31 -4.04
CA ASN A 220 -11.88 11.24 -3.91
C ASN A 220 -12.06 11.77 -2.48
N ARG A 221 -11.14 11.39 -1.57
CA ARG A 221 -11.03 11.84 -0.19
C ARG A 221 -9.75 12.64 -0.02
N LYS A 222 -9.63 13.28 1.15
CA LYS A 222 -8.42 14.02 1.52
C LYS A 222 -7.30 13.02 1.86
N VAL A 223 -6.13 13.27 1.27
CA VAL A 223 -4.87 12.57 1.52
C VAL A 223 -3.81 13.63 1.80
N GLU A 224 -3.07 13.49 2.91
CA GLU A 224 -1.92 14.34 3.24
C GLU A 224 -0.65 13.51 3.11
N LEU A 225 0.24 13.87 2.17
CA LEU A 225 1.57 13.25 2.10
C LEU A 225 2.46 13.74 3.24
N LEU A 226 3.01 12.81 4.01
CA LEU A 226 3.91 13.05 5.13
C LEU A 226 5.38 12.87 4.74
N ALA A 227 5.66 11.83 3.95
CA ALA A 227 7.01 11.52 3.49
C ALA A 227 6.93 10.79 2.14
N TYR A 228 7.92 11.01 1.28
CA TYR A 228 8.14 10.23 0.07
C TYR A 228 9.64 10.18 -0.18
N GLU A 229 10.25 9.00 -0.04
CA GLU A 229 11.70 8.89 -0.09
C GLU A 229 12.19 7.56 -0.66
N LYS A 230 13.44 7.61 -1.14
CA LYS A 230 14.24 6.44 -1.47
C LYS A 230 15.02 6.02 -0.23
N VAL A 231 14.94 4.75 0.15
CA VAL A 231 15.59 4.26 1.38
C VAL A 231 17.02 3.84 1.04
N ASN A 232 17.95 4.79 1.04
CA ASN A 232 19.32 4.60 0.53
C ASN A 232 20.17 3.58 1.31
N SER A 233 19.81 3.28 2.56
CA SER A 233 20.52 2.30 3.39
C SER A 233 20.37 0.85 2.91
N TYR A 234 19.47 0.59 1.96
CA TYR A 234 19.20 -0.73 1.40
C TYR A 234 19.95 -0.91 0.09
N THR A 235 21.05 -1.68 0.13
CA THR A 235 21.98 -1.85 -1.00
C THR A 235 22.06 -3.27 -1.53
N SER A 236 21.23 -4.19 -1.01
CA SER A 236 21.25 -5.62 -1.38
C SER A 236 20.60 -5.92 -2.74
N SER A 237 19.93 -4.95 -3.36
CA SER A 237 19.37 -5.01 -4.71
C SER A 237 19.94 -3.85 -5.54
N THR A 238 20.00 -4.01 -6.86
CA THR A 238 20.35 -2.92 -7.78
C THR A 238 19.32 -1.79 -7.76
N HIS A 239 18.12 -2.07 -7.25
CA HIS A 239 17.07 -1.11 -6.98
C HIS A 239 17.01 -0.82 -5.47
N GLN A 240 16.80 0.44 -5.11
CA GLN A 240 16.54 0.80 -3.70
C GLN A 240 15.03 0.86 -3.46
N PRO A 241 14.56 0.57 -2.23
CA PRO A 241 13.16 0.69 -1.87
C PRO A 241 12.71 2.14 -2.01
N VAL A 242 11.44 2.32 -2.38
CA VAL A 242 10.75 3.60 -2.29
C VAL A 242 9.61 3.46 -1.28
N MET A 243 9.49 4.43 -0.39
CA MET A 243 8.44 4.48 0.61
C MET A 243 7.71 5.81 0.57
N ALA A 244 6.43 5.79 0.93
CA ALA A 244 5.61 6.95 1.13
C ALA A 244 4.75 6.78 2.40
N GLU A 245 4.60 7.86 3.16
CA GLU A 245 3.71 7.94 4.33
C GLU A 245 2.60 8.97 4.07
N TYR A 246 1.38 8.63 4.45
CA TYR A 246 0.20 9.45 4.24
C TYR A 246 -0.64 9.54 5.53
N TYR A 247 -1.39 10.63 5.70
CA TYR A 247 -2.67 10.57 6.41
C TYR A 247 -3.80 10.43 5.39
N VAL A 248 -4.69 9.46 5.60
CA VAL A 248 -5.92 9.29 4.81
C VAL A 248 -7.14 9.54 5.71
N HIS A 249 -8.07 10.42 5.28
CA HIS A 249 -9.16 10.93 6.14
C HIS A 249 -10.52 10.27 5.88
N PHE A 250 -11.19 9.78 6.93
CA PHE A 250 -12.51 9.13 6.85
C PHE A 250 -13.62 10.08 6.36
N ASN A 251 -13.67 11.27 6.96
CA ASN A 251 -14.72 12.25 6.74
C ASN A 251 -14.22 13.41 5.87
N THR A 252 -14.56 13.35 4.59
CA THR A 252 -14.67 14.56 3.78
C THR A 252 -16.13 14.72 3.38
N GLU A 253 -16.61 15.95 3.27
CA GLU A 253 -18.02 16.36 3.19
C GLU A 253 -18.87 15.73 2.05
N LYS A 254 -18.29 14.84 1.23
CA LYS A 254 -18.99 14.13 0.17
C LYS A 254 -19.44 12.74 0.66
N PRO A 255 -20.74 12.41 0.67
CA PRO A 255 -21.20 11.07 1.00
C PRO A 255 -20.61 10.06 -0.01
N PRO A 256 -20.30 8.82 0.42
CA PRO A 256 -19.87 7.78 -0.51
C PRO A 256 -20.97 7.52 -1.55
N PRO A 257 -20.62 7.12 -2.79
CA PRO A 257 -21.61 6.69 -3.77
C PRO A 257 -22.45 5.56 -3.17
N THR A 258 -23.77 5.72 -3.18
CA THR A 258 -24.73 4.78 -2.56
C THR A 258 -24.95 3.52 -3.38
N ASP A 259 -24.34 3.41 -4.57
CA ASP A 259 -24.54 2.28 -5.47
C ASP A 259 -23.48 1.19 -5.20
N PHE A 260 -23.75 0.38 -4.17
CA PHE A 260 -23.00 -0.83 -3.90
C PHE A 260 -23.72 -2.00 -4.53
N GLY A 261 -23.26 -2.43 -5.70
CA GLY A 261 -23.59 -3.75 -6.21
C GLY A 261 -23.23 -4.78 -5.15
N VAL A 262 -24.24 -5.40 -4.54
CA VAL A 262 -24.08 -6.56 -3.66
C VAL A 262 -23.53 -7.69 -4.54
N TYR A 263 -22.21 -7.86 -4.57
CA TYR A 263 -21.62 -9.01 -5.23
C TYR A 263 -21.70 -10.19 -4.27
N LYS A 264 -22.58 -11.14 -4.60
CA LYS A 264 -22.60 -12.45 -3.96
C LYS A 264 -21.29 -13.18 -4.29
N PRO A 265 -20.72 -13.93 -3.33
CA PRO A 265 -19.47 -14.67 -3.50
C PRO A 265 -19.51 -15.65 -4.69
#